data_AF-A0A1Y2M9T3-F1
#
_entry.id   AF-A0A1Y2M9T3-F1
#
_cell.length_a   1.000
_cell.length_b   1.000
_cell.length_c   1.000
_cell.angle_alpha   90.00
_cell.angle_beta   90.00
_cell.angle_gamma   90.00
#
_symmetry.space_group_name_H-M   'P 1'
#
loop_
_entity.id
_entity.type
_entity.pdbx_description
1 polymer ?
#
loop_
_entity_poly.entity_id
_entity_poly.type
_entity_poly.pdbx_seq_one_letter_code
_entity_poly.pdbx_strand_id
1 'polypeptide(L)'
;MAISLFDLARELRVIVWFYSFAEKGGYIYEDSKLRTANHQQINISLLLVSRAVHAEAKEIPFQANGITFTSTSIVERQVTARATLFNRAYLERQDIRGWLVNQCRGCITDANRVEVEQKFPSSHRLLEYLTSEPPSRHMILNYPQDWSQTPSIHHECIAYLLQQMSRHPNFRRLASKALYEWHPDMSITLWSHLKELESPKLDAKPWDIPSREEVRALEKAVGMEDHPCYTNTMKRSFSAASQCIRFLNSLPKFKRESARRLILWDQYIGAGSASSHVLGLVPFALENPRLRIEHHVGLWWNVLAGSSKCTGFRHYTDRVKRLRCNACRAAAAGWLSEDCAPRWQVSEAITVWIQEAKRAFEEGLPQGSFEIFFSCDDCNAAHKPWRILLEDAAWQHALETCQKAWACADGGSESMLLK
;
A
#
# COMPACT_ATOMS: atom_id res chain seq x y z
N MET A 1 -41.55 -32.85 30.43
CA MET A 1 -40.13 -32.65 30.81
C MET A 1 -39.59 -31.50 29.98
N ALA A 2 -39.12 -30.43 30.61
CA ALA A 2 -38.38 -29.38 29.90
C ALA A 2 -36.95 -29.88 29.74
N ILE A 3 -36.47 -30.04 28.50
CA ILE A 3 -35.08 -30.36 28.20
C ILE A 3 -34.29 -29.06 28.37
N SER A 4 -33.27 -29.06 29.23
CA SER A 4 -32.35 -27.93 29.35
C SER A 4 -31.45 -27.88 28.13
N LEU A 5 -31.09 -26.67 27.68
CA LEU A 5 -30.15 -26.48 26.58
C LEU A 5 -28.80 -27.17 26.86
N PHE A 6 -28.39 -27.23 28.12
CA PHE A 6 -27.16 -27.91 28.55
C PHE A 6 -27.27 -29.43 28.63
N ASP A 7 -28.47 -29.99 28.48
CA ASP A 7 -28.67 -31.44 28.35
C ASP A 7 -28.33 -31.93 26.92
N LEU A 8 -28.27 -31.02 25.94
CA LEU A 8 -27.83 -31.34 24.59
C LEU A 8 -26.33 -31.64 24.55
N ALA A 9 -25.87 -32.45 23.61
CA ALA A 9 -24.44 -32.60 23.33
C ALA A 9 -23.80 -31.26 22.93
N ARG A 10 -22.51 -31.08 23.24
CA ARG A 10 -21.80 -29.80 23.02
C ARG A 10 -21.83 -29.38 21.55
N GLU A 11 -21.71 -30.33 20.64
CA GLU A 11 -21.74 -30.13 19.19
C GLU A 11 -23.05 -29.50 18.74
N LEU A 12 -24.18 -29.99 19.28
CA LEU A 12 -25.51 -29.43 19.02
C LEU A 12 -25.65 -28.03 19.60
N ARG A 13 -25.11 -27.79 20.80
CA ARG A 13 -25.11 -26.45 21.39
C ARG A 13 -24.31 -25.47 20.55
N VAL A 14 -23.15 -25.86 20.03
CA VAL A 14 -22.36 -25.02 19.11
C VAL A 14 -23.16 -24.65 17.87
N ILE A 15 -23.90 -25.58 17.28
CA ILE A 15 -24.80 -25.27 16.15
C ILE A 15 -25.86 -24.25 16.58
N VAL A 16 -26.52 -24.45 17.72
CA VAL A 16 -27.51 -23.49 18.25
C VAL A 16 -26.88 -22.12 18.45
N TRP A 17 -25.68 -22.04 19.01
CA TRP A 17 -24.95 -20.79 19.17
C TRP A 17 -24.62 -20.14 17.83
N PHE A 18 -24.16 -20.90 16.83
CA PHE A 18 -23.92 -20.37 15.48
C PHE A 18 -25.17 -19.73 14.90
N TYR A 19 -26.32 -20.41 14.96
CA TYR A 19 -27.59 -19.84 14.52
C TYR A 19 -28.03 -18.61 15.33
N SER A 20 -27.73 -18.60 16.64
CA SER A 20 -28.12 -17.50 17.54
C SER A 20 -27.29 -16.23 17.33
N PHE A 21 -26.04 -16.36 16.90
CA PHE A 21 -25.13 -15.22 16.68
C PHE A 21 -24.95 -14.84 15.21
N ALA A 22 -25.41 -15.66 14.26
CA ALA A 22 -25.34 -15.36 12.84
C ALA A 22 -26.28 -14.20 12.48
N GLU A 23 -25.71 -13.14 11.92
CA GLU A 23 -26.42 -11.99 11.40
C GLU A 23 -26.48 -12.06 9.88
N LYS A 24 -27.66 -11.76 9.31
CA LYS A 24 -27.82 -11.66 7.86
C LYS A 24 -26.96 -10.51 7.34
N GLY A 25 -26.01 -10.82 6.45
CA GLY A 25 -25.05 -9.84 5.92
C GLY A 25 -23.82 -9.61 6.81
N GLY A 26 -23.74 -10.27 7.97
CA GLY A 26 -22.60 -10.19 8.89
C GLY A 26 -22.49 -8.86 9.62
N TYR A 27 -21.25 -8.49 9.93
CA TYR A 27 -20.91 -7.28 10.66
C TYR A 27 -20.27 -6.22 9.77
N ILE A 28 -20.46 -4.95 10.13
CA ILE A 28 -19.83 -3.80 9.49
C ILE A 28 -19.04 -3.04 10.55
N TYR A 29 -17.79 -2.69 10.23
CA TYR A 29 -16.96 -1.82 11.05
C TYR A 29 -16.99 -0.40 10.50
N GLU A 30 -17.62 0.51 11.24
CA GLU A 30 -17.81 1.91 10.88
C GLU A 30 -17.70 2.78 12.14
N ASP A 31 -17.12 3.98 12.03
CA ASP A 31 -16.94 4.92 13.16
C ASP A 31 -16.28 4.31 14.39
N SER A 32 -15.30 3.43 14.17
CA SER A 32 -14.59 2.69 15.22
C SER A 32 -15.49 1.76 16.05
N LYS A 33 -16.66 1.37 15.52
CA LYS A 33 -17.61 0.47 16.16
C LYS A 33 -18.00 -0.65 15.21
N LEU A 34 -18.25 -1.81 15.78
CA LEU A 34 -18.79 -2.96 15.05
C LEU A 34 -20.31 -2.96 15.18
N ARG A 35 -21.02 -3.05 14.05
CA ARG A 35 -22.48 -3.04 13.94
C ARG A 35 -22.95 -4.22 13.09
N THR A 36 -24.23 -4.53 13.14
CA THR A 36 -24.84 -5.45 12.17
C THR A 36 -24.92 -4.79 10.78
N ALA A 37 -25.16 -5.59 9.73
CA ALA A 37 -25.34 -5.08 8.38
C ALA A 37 -26.47 -4.03 8.23
N ASN A 38 -27.44 -4.04 9.14
CA ASN A 38 -28.52 -3.04 9.21
C ASN A 38 -28.17 -1.82 10.09
N HIS A 39 -26.88 -1.60 10.38
CA HIS A 39 -26.34 -0.55 11.25
C HIS A 39 -26.85 -0.57 12.72
N GLN A 40 -27.40 -1.70 13.17
CA GLN A 40 -27.86 -1.88 14.56
C GLN A 40 -26.72 -2.35 15.48
N GLN A 41 -26.94 -2.24 16.79
CA GLN A 41 -26.00 -2.77 17.78
C GLN A 41 -25.98 -4.30 17.72
N ILE A 42 -24.78 -4.90 17.81
CA ILE A 42 -24.62 -6.35 17.86
C ILE A 42 -25.21 -6.88 19.17
N ASN A 43 -26.13 -7.82 19.06
CA ASN A 43 -26.74 -8.45 20.22
C ASN A 43 -25.80 -9.50 20.83
N ILE A 44 -25.06 -9.10 21.86
CA ILE A 44 -24.20 -10.01 22.64
C ILE A 44 -24.86 -10.45 23.95
N SER A 45 -26.16 -10.18 24.14
CA SER A 45 -26.85 -10.41 25.42
C SER A 45 -26.74 -11.87 25.87
N LEU A 46 -26.77 -12.81 24.93
CA LEU A 46 -26.62 -14.24 25.20
C LEU A 46 -25.26 -14.58 25.84
N LEU A 47 -24.18 -13.88 25.48
CA LEU A 47 -22.85 -14.05 26.10
C LEU A 47 -22.79 -13.56 27.55
N LEU A 48 -23.80 -12.80 27.99
CA LEU A 48 -23.89 -12.23 29.33
C LEU A 48 -24.81 -13.04 30.26
N VAL A 49 -25.57 -14.00 29.73
CA VAL A 49 -26.54 -14.79 30.50
C VAL A 49 -25.86 -15.68 31.54
N SER A 50 -24.77 -16.36 31.19
CA SER A 50 -24.02 -17.20 32.14
C SER A 50 -22.56 -17.41 31.73
N ARG A 51 -21.73 -17.80 32.70
CA ARG A 51 -20.33 -18.17 32.45
C ARG A 51 -20.19 -19.38 31.52
N ALA A 52 -21.12 -20.33 31.57
CA ALA A 52 -21.11 -21.51 30.71
C ALA A 52 -21.35 -21.12 29.24
N VAL A 53 -22.38 -20.31 28.98
CA VAL A 53 -22.66 -19.79 27.63
C VAL A 53 -21.48 -18.95 27.13
N HIS A 54 -20.94 -18.08 27.98
CA HIS A 54 -19.76 -17.28 27.63
C HIS A 54 -18.57 -18.17 27.25
N ALA A 55 -18.26 -19.18 28.05
CA ALA A 55 -17.12 -20.07 27.81
C ALA A 55 -17.25 -20.84 26.50
N GLU A 56 -18.47 -21.29 26.14
CA GLU A 56 -18.71 -22.03 24.90
C GLU A 56 -18.82 -21.14 23.66
N ALA A 57 -19.36 -19.92 23.79
CA ALA A 57 -19.80 -19.13 22.65
C ALA A 57 -19.03 -17.82 22.40
N LYS A 58 -18.11 -17.40 23.28
CA LYS A 58 -17.37 -16.12 23.15
C LYS A 58 -16.64 -15.91 21.81
N GLU A 59 -16.33 -16.98 21.08
CA GLU A 59 -15.66 -16.94 19.78
C GLU A 59 -16.63 -16.99 18.59
N ILE A 60 -17.85 -17.51 18.80
CA ILE A 60 -18.82 -17.81 17.76
C ILE A 60 -19.26 -16.57 16.97
N PRO A 61 -19.47 -15.38 17.58
CA PRO A 61 -19.81 -14.18 16.81
C PRO A 61 -18.85 -13.88 15.66
N PHE A 62 -17.54 -14.06 15.87
CA PHE A 62 -16.50 -13.82 14.86
C PHE A 62 -16.32 -14.99 13.89
N GLN A 63 -16.74 -16.20 14.28
CA GLN A 63 -16.73 -17.37 13.42
C GLN A 63 -17.91 -17.39 12.45
N ALA A 64 -19.09 -17.00 12.94
CA ALA A 64 -20.35 -17.05 12.20
C ALA A 64 -20.51 -15.88 11.23
N ASN A 65 -19.86 -14.74 11.49
CA ASN A 65 -20.08 -13.51 10.74
C ASN A 65 -18.81 -13.03 10.06
N GLY A 66 -18.92 -12.72 8.77
CA GLY A 66 -17.93 -11.91 8.08
C GLY A 66 -17.94 -10.48 8.59
N ILE A 67 -16.78 -9.83 8.61
CA ILE A 67 -16.65 -8.43 9.01
C ILE A 67 -16.26 -7.58 7.82
N THR A 68 -17.11 -6.63 7.50
CA THR A 68 -16.94 -5.70 6.39
C THR A 68 -16.31 -4.40 6.88
N PHE A 69 -15.25 -3.96 6.20
CA PHE A 69 -14.56 -2.71 6.42
C PHE A 69 -14.69 -1.84 5.19
N THR A 70 -14.92 -0.55 5.37
CA THR A 70 -14.94 0.43 4.28
C THR A 70 -13.82 1.44 4.47
N SER A 71 -13.29 1.96 3.35
CA SER A 71 -12.40 3.13 3.38
C SER A 71 -13.10 4.31 4.05
N THR A 72 -12.36 5.13 4.80
CA THR A 72 -12.93 6.30 5.47
C THR A 72 -13.59 7.25 4.46
N SER A 73 -14.78 7.74 4.77
CA SER A 73 -15.54 8.62 3.88
C SER A 73 -14.76 9.88 3.51
N ILE A 74 -14.68 10.18 2.21
CA ILE A 74 -14.09 11.42 1.66
C ILE A 74 -14.95 12.68 1.94
N VAL A 75 -16.15 12.48 2.48
CA VAL A 75 -17.05 13.56 2.90
C VAL A 75 -16.61 14.13 4.24
N GLU A 76 -16.00 13.31 5.11
CA GLU A 76 -15.50 13.75 6.41
C GLU A 76 -14.21 14.56 6.23
N ARG A 77 -14.35 15.90 6.25
CA ARG A 77 -13.27 16.84 5.92
C ARG A 77 -12.01 16.61 6.75
N GLN A 78 -12.15 16.35 8.05
CA GLN A 78 -11.00 16.24 8.96
C GLN A 78 -10.18 14.97 8.71
N VAL A 79 -10.85 13.82 8.54
CA VAL A 79 -10.18 12.54 8.26
C VAL A 79 -9.54 12.56 6.88
N THR A 80 -10.25 13.08 5.89
CA THR A 80 -9.75 13.26 4.52
C THR A 80 -8.52 14.17 4.48
N ALA A 81 -8.54 15.28 5.20
CA ALA A 81 -7.39 16.19 5.29
C ALA A 81 -6.19 15.46 5.88
N ARG A 82 -6.37 14.71 6.98
CA ARG A 82 -5.29 13.94 7.61
C ARG A 82 -4.73 12.86 6.69
N ALA A 83 -5.58 12.08 6.00
CA ALA A 83 -5.13 11.08 5.04
C ALA A 83 -4.35 11.71 3.88
N THR A 84 -4.80 12.87 3.41
CA THR A 84 -4.12 13.61 2.32
C THR A 84 -2.77 14.16 2.76
N LEU A 85 -2.66 14.72 3.97
CA LEU A 85 -1.41 15.18 4.56
C LEU A 85 -0.45 14.01 4.80
N PHE A 86 -0.93 12.92 5.39
CA PHE A 86 -0.15 11.70 5.60
C PHE A 86 0.42 11.17 4.29
N ASN A 87 -0.43 10.95 3.27
CA ASN A 87 0.03 10.46 1.98
C ASN A 87 1.13 11.34 1.38
N ARG A 88 0.97 12.66 1.50
CA ARG A 88 1.92 13.62 0.96
C ARG A 88 3.27 13.51 1.65
N ALA A 89 3.28 13.62 2.98
CA ALA A 89 4.52 13.52 3.75
C ALA A 89 5.19 12.15 3.57
N TYR A 90 4.38 11.08 3.48
CA TYR A 90 4.86 9.73 3.21
C TYR A 90 5.58 9.64 1.85
N LEU A 91 4.95 10.11 0.76
CA LEU A 91 5.54 10.05 -0.58
C LEU A 91 6.74 10.98 -0.73
N GLU A 92 6.66 12.22 -0.23
CA GLU A 92 7.77 13.19 -0.26
C GLU A 92 9.00 12.62 0.46
N ARG A 93 8.80 11.90 1.56
CA ARG A 93 9.89 11.22 2.25
C ARG A 93 10.54 10.14 1.39
N GLN A 94 9.75 9.34 0.66
CA GLN A 94 10.34 8.37 -0.28
C GLN A 94 11.10 9.08 -1.38
N ASP A 95 10.56 10.19 -1.89
CA ASP A 95 11.19 10.96 -2.95
C ASP A 95 12.55 11.54 -2.53
N ILE A 96 12.61 12.15 -1.34
CA ILE A 96 13.85 12.69 -0.75
C ILE A 96 14.85 11.56 -0.51
N ARG A 97 14.42 10.39 -0.02
CA ARG A 97 15.30 9.24 0.20
C ARG A 97 15.91 8.74 -1.10
N GLY A 98 15.11 8.55 -2.15
CA GLY A 98 15.59 8.15 -3.46
C GLY A 98 16.55 9.19 -4.06
N TRP A 99 16.25 10.47 -3.89
CA TRP A 99 17.16 11.55 -4.28
C TRP A 99 18.50 11.47 -3.55
N LEU A 100 18.49 11.31 -2.23
CA LEU A 100 19.69 11.21 -1.41
C LEU A 100 20.55 10.01 -1.81
N VAL A 101 19.94 8.85 -2.04
CA VAL A 101 20.66 7.65 -2.53
C VAL A 101 21.35 7.93 -3.87
N ASN A 102 20.64 8.55 -4.81
CA ASN A 102 21.22 8.86 -6.12
C ASN A 102 22.38 9.88 -6.03
N GLN A 103 22.20 10.96 -5.27
CA GLN A 103 23.22 12.01 -5.13
C GLN A 103 24.42 11.57 -4.29
N CYS A 104 24.21 10.68 -3.33
CA CYS A 104 25.26 10.19 -2.45
C CYS A 104 25.85 8.85 -2.91
N ARG A 105 25.60 8.38 -4.13
CA ARG A 105 26.03 7.05 -4.61
C ARG A 105 27.52 6.74 -4.42
N GLY A 106 28.39 7.76 -4.38
CA GLY A 106 29.82 7.59 -4.06
C GLY A 106 30.10 7.15 -2.61
N CYS A 107 29.06 6.97 -1.79
CA CYS A 107 29.11 6.35 -0.47
C CYS A 107 28.66 4.88 -0.46
N ILE A 108 28.29 4.33 -1.63
CA ILE A 108 28.00 2.90 -1.77
C ILE A 108 29.34 2.17 -1.86
N THR A 109 29.60 1.30 -0.90
CA THR A 109 30.77 0.41 -0.89
C THR A 109 30.40 -0.96 -1.45
N ASP A 110 31.39 -1.76 -1.88
CA ASP A 110 31.14 -3.14 -2.31
C ASP A 110 30.50 -3.99 -1.21
N ALA A 111 30.89 -3.76 0.04
CA ALA A 111 30.28 -4.41 1.19
C ALA A 111 28.78 -4.08 1.32
N ASN A 112 28.43 -2.79 1.22
CA ASN A 112 27.03 -2.36 1.24
C ASN A 112 26.24 -2.98 0.09
N ARG A 113 26.84 -3.06 -1.11
CA ARG A 113 26.23 -3.66 -2.30
C ARG A 113 25.88 -5.12 -2.05
N VAL A 114 26.85 -5.93 -1.63
CA VAL A 114 26.64 -7.37 -1.37
C VAL A 114 25.57 -7.58 -0.31
N GLU A 115 25.59 -6.80 0.77
CA GLU A 115 24.59 -6.88 1.83
C GLU A 115 23.18 -6.52 1.35
N VAL A 116 23.04 -5.50 0.50
CA VAL A 116 21.75 -5.08 -0.07
C VAL A 116 21.25 -6.11 -1.09
N GLU A 117 22.10 -6.67 -1.94
CA GLU A 117 21.71 -7.74 -2.89
C GLU A 117 21.27 -9.01 -2.15
N GLN A 118 21.95 -9.37 -1.04
CA GLN A 118 21.54 -10.51 -0.21
C GLN A 118 20.16 -10.31 0.42
N LYS A 119 19.89 -9.09 0.92
CA LYS A 119 18.62 -8.77 1.58
C LYS A 119 17.48 -8.52 0.60
N PHE A 120 17.79 -7.93 -0.55
CA PHE A 120 16.86 -7.56 -1.61
C PHE A 120 17.38 -8.08 -2.96
N PRO A 121 17.18 -9.37 -3.29
CA PRO A 121 17.74 -9.96 -4.52
C PRO A 121 17.34 -9.25 -5.82
N SER A 122 16.17 -8.61 -5.85
CA SER A 122 15.69 -7.82 -6.99
C SER A 122 16.38 -6.45 -7.15
N SER A 123 17.25 -6.05 -6.21
CA SER A 123 17.94 -4.74 -6.25
C SER A 123 19.14 -4.68 -7.18
N HIS A 124 19.53 -5.79 -7.81
CA HIS A 124 20.72 -5.88 -8.64
C HIS A 124 20.78 -4.79 -9.73
N ARG A 125 19.72 -4.63 -10.53
CA ARG A 125 19.64 -3.60 -11.60
C ARG A 125 19.78 -2.18 -11.06
N LEU A 126 19.18 -1.92 -9.89
CA LEU A 126 19.28 -0.62 -9.22
C LEU A 126 20.73 -0.35 -8.78
N LEU A 127 21.41 -1.35 -8.21
CA LEU A 127 22.78 -1.21 -7.73
C LEU A 127 23.79 -1.11 -8.87
N GLU A 128 23.60 -1.86 -9.96
CA GLU A 128 24.38 -1.70 -11.20
C GLU A 128 24.26 -0.27 -11.73
N TYR A 129 23.05 0.26 -11.82
CA TYR A 129 22.84 1.64 -12.23
C TYR A 129 23.54 2.63 -11.30
N LEU A 130 23.38 2.47 -9.98
CA LEU A 130 23.97 3.37 -8.99
C LEU A 130 25.50 3.32 -8.96
N THR A 131 26.11 2.24 -9.44
CA THR A 131 27.57 2.06 -9.46
C THR A 131 28.18 2.25 -10.85
N SER A 132 27.36 2.38 -11.90
CA SER A 132 27.83 2.60 -13.27
C SER A 132 28.49 3.97 -13.49
N GLU A 133 29.55 3.99 -14.31
CA GLU A 133 30.17 5.21 -14.83
C GLU A 133 29.91 5.38 -16.33
N PRO A 134 29.62 6.61 -16.82
CA PRO A 134 29.42 7.84 -16.06
C PRO A 134 28.00 7.95 -15.47
N PRO A 135 27.83 8.79 -14.44
CA PRO A 135 26.53 9.17 -13.92
C PRO A 135 25.47 9.58 -14.95
N SER A 136 24.38 8.82 -15.07
CA SER A 136 23.14 9.41 -15.57
C SER A 136 22.59 10.36 -14.50
N ARG A 137 22.65 11.66 -14.75
CA ARG A 137 22.26 12.72 -13.77
C ARG A 137 20.74 12.94 -13.66
N HIS A 138 19.93 12.16 -14.39
CA HIS A 138 18.53 12.52 -14.64
C HIS A 138 17.50 11.44 -14.28
N MET A 139 17.90 10.27 -13.78
CA MET A 139 16.91 9.24 -13.42
C MET A 139 16.42 9.42 -11.98
N ILE A 140 15.10 9.41 -11.83
CA ILE A 140 14.40 9.47 -10.56
C ILE A 140 14.29 8.03 -10.07
N LEU A 141 14.91 7.70 -8.92
CA LEU A 141 14.88 6.32 -8.41
C LEU A 141 13.47 5.88 -8.02
N ASN A 142 12.54 6.81 -7.76
CA ASN A 142 11.22 6.56 -7.17
C ASN A 142 10.20 5.89 -8.11
N TYR A 143 10.66 5.28 -9.20
CA TYR A 143 9.84 4.44 -10.09
C TYR A 143 10.25 2.98 -9.93
N PRO A 144 9.64 2.25 -8.98
CA PRO A 144 9.94 0.84 -8.70
C PRO A 144 9.91 -0.05 -9.95
N GLN A 145 9.03 0.27 -10.91
CA GLN A 145 8.87 -0.50 -12.14
C GLN A 145 10.15 -0.51 -12.99
N ASP A 146 10.89 0.60 -13.03
CA ASP A 146 12.15 0.73 -13.76
C ASP A 146 13.22 -0.23 -13.20
N TRP A 147 13.09 -0.59 -11.91
CA TRP A 147 14.00 -1.46 -11.19
C TRP A 147 13.50 -2.89 -11.05
N SER A 148 12.37 -3.24 -11.68
CA SER A 148 11.74 -4.56 -11.54
C SER A 148 11.41 -4.92 -10.08
N GLN A 149 11.07 -3.91 -9.28
CA GLN A 149 10.70 -4.05 -7.87
C GLN A 149 9.24 -3.66 -7.65
N THR A 150 8.59 -4.29 -6.67
CA THR A 150 7.31 -3.77 -6.17
C THR A 150 7.57 -2.46 -5.41
N PRO A 151 6.63 -1.50 -5.38
CA PRO A 151 6.80 -0.26 -4.65
C PRO A 151 7.21 -0.44 -3.19
N SER A 152 6.62 -1.41 -2.49
CA SER A 152 6.96 -1.72 -1.12
C SER A 152 8.42 -2.19 -0.96
N ILE A 153 8.90 -3.10 -1.81
CA ILE A 153 10.30 -3.58 -1.77
C ILE A 153 11.25 -2.44 -2.10
N HIS A 154 10.91 -1.65 -3.11
CA HIS A 154 11.73 -0.54 -3.55
C HIS A 154 11.93 0.49 -2.43
N HIS A 155 10.85 0.91 -1.76
CA HIS A 155 10.95 1.86 -0.64
C HIS A 155 11.77 1.29 0.53
N GLU A 156 11.59 0.01 0.87
CA GLU A 156 12.40 -0.66 1.91
C GLU A 156 13.88 -0.74 1.52
N CYS A 157 14.18 -1.09 0.26
CA CYS A 157 15.52 -1.16 -0.28
C CYS A 157 16.21 0.20 -0.25
N ILE A 158 15.55 1.26 -0.71
CA ILE A 158 16.07 2.64 -0.69
C ILE A 158 16.32 3.11 0.75
N ALA A 159 15.38 2.88 1.67
CA ALA A 159 15.55 3.25 3.08
C ALA A 159 16.74 2.49 3.71
N TYR A 160 16.86 1.20 3.43
CA TYR A 160 17.98 0.38 3.92
C TYR A 160 19.32 0.86 3.36
N LEU A 161 19.39 1.08 2.05
CA LEU A 161 20.60 1.55 1.39
C LEU A 161 21.03 2.92 1.93
N LEU A 162 20.09 3.84 2.12
CA LEU A 162 20.38 5.15 2.72
C LEU A 162 20.96 5.01 4.13
N GLN A 163 20.43 4.10 4.95
CA GLN A 163 20.95 3.82 6.28
C GLN A 163 22.39 3.26 6.25
N GLN A 164 22.70 2.41 5.25
CA GLN A 164 24.05 1.89 5.06
C GLN A 164 25.02 3.01 4.62
N MET A 165 24.59 3.84 3.67
CA MET A 165 25.36 4.97 3.15
C MET A 165 25.63 6.03 4.23
N SER A 166 24.72 6.23 5.19
CA SER A 166 24.88 7.27 6.21
C SER A 166 26.05 7.02 7.17
N ARG A 167 26.59 5.80 7.20
CA ARG A 167 27.80 5.43 7.94
C ARG A 167 29.09 5.89 7.24
N HIS A 168 29.03 6.24 5.96
CA HIS A 168 30.21 6.64 5.19
C HIS A 168 30.68 8.06 5.59
N PRO A 169 31.99 8.31 5.78
CA PRO A 169 32.49 9.62 6.24
C PRO A 169 32.07 10.81 5.36
N ASN A 170 31.99 10.59 4.04
CA ASN A 170 31.60 11.64 3.09
C ASN A 170 30.09 11.87 2.99
N PHE A 171 29.26 10.99 3.56
CA PHE A 171 27.82 11.03 3.35
C PHE A 171 27.22 12.36 3.78
N ARG A 172 27.53 12.83 4.99
CA ARG A 172 27.00 14.10 5.51
C ARG A 172 27.27 15.28 4.59
N ARG A 173 28.50 15.37 4.06
CA ARG A 173 28.87 16.45 3.14
C ARG A 173 28.08 16.38 1.84
N LEU A 174 27.93 15.17 1.27
CA LEU A 174 27.19 14.97 0.01
C LEU A 174 25.68 15.18 0.21
N ALA A 175 25.11 14.66 1.29
CA ALA A 175 23.70 14.81 1.63
C ALA A 175 23.33 16.27 1.86
N SER A 176 24.18 17.04 2.55
CA SER A 176 23.97 18.49 2.75
C SER A 176 23.86 19.23 1.41
N LYS A 177 24.79 18.95 0.50
CA LYS A 177 24.78 19.52 -0.86
C LYS A 177 23.53 19.08 -1.63
N ALA A 178 23.19 17.78 -1.58
CA ALA A 178 22.04 17.22 -2.27
C ALA A 178 20.71 17.82 -1.80
N LEU A 179 20.54 18.06 -0.50
CA LEU A 179 19.34 18.69 0.06
C LEU A 179 19.24 20.17 -0.32
N TYR A 180 20.37 20.87 -0.39
CA TYR A 180 20.43 22.23 -0.93
C TYR A 180 20.01 22.28 -2.40
N GLU A 181 20.48 21.33 -3.20
CA GLU A 181 20.10 21.21 -4.62
C GLU A 181 18.64 20.78 -4.82
N TRP A 182 18.10 19.94 -3.93
CA TRP A 182 16.69 19.52 -3.95
C TRP A 182 15.75 20.70 -3.69
N HIS A 183 16.00 21.43 -2.59
CA HIS A 183 15.15 22.54 -2.20
C HIS A 183 15.93 23.60 -1.42
N PRO A 184 16.50 24.61 -2.09
CA PRO A 184 17.34 25.63 -1.46
C PRO A 184 16.65 26.28 -0.25
N ASP A 185 15.37 26.61 -0.39
CA ASP A 185 14.57 27.30 0.63
C ASP A 185 14.24 26.42 1.86
N MET A 186 14.28 25.08 1.71
CA MET A 186 13.96 24.13 2.79
C MET A 186 15.19 23.36 3.26
N SER A 187 16.36 23.62 2.66
CA SER A 187 17.58 22.85 2.84
C SER A 187 18.06 22.81 4.29
N ILE A 188 17.94 23.92 5.02
CA ILE A 188 18.29 24.01 6.45
C ILE A 188 17.38 23.13 7.29
N THR A 189 16.07 23.17 7.04
CA THR A 189 15.06 22.35 7.71
C THR A 189 15.31 20.87 7.43
N LEU A 190 15.37 20.48 6.15
CA LEU A 190 15.64 19.11 5.73
C LEU A 190 16.96 18.57 6.30
N TRP A 191 18.00 19.41 6.33
CA TRP A 191 19.29 19.06 6.93
C TRP A 191 19.17 18.80 8.43
N SER A 192 18.43 19.65 9.16
CA SER A 192 18.19 19.46 10.59
C SER A 192 17.43 18.16 10.90
N HIS A 193 16.64 17.68 9.94
CA HIS A 193 15.85 16.46 10.01
C HIS A 193 16.47 15.27 9.25
N LEU A 194 17.73 15.35 8.81
CA LEU A 194 18.38 14.26 8.07
C LEU A 194 18.36 12.93 8.84
N LYS A 195 18.59 12.97 10.16
CA LYS A 195 18.49 11.79 11.02
C LYS A 195 17.09 11.18 11.03
N GLU A 196 16.04 11.98 10.89
CA GLU A 196 14.66 11.53 10.83
C GLU A 196 14.32 10.90 9.48
N LEU A 197 14.90 11.41 8.40
CA LEU A 197 14.82 10.81 7.06
C LEU A 197 15.52 9.43 7.03
N GLU A 198 16.64 9.29 7.73
CA GLU A 198 17.37 8.02 7.88
C GLU A 198 16.70 7.05 8.88
N SER A 199 15.99 7.58 9.89
CA SER A 199 15.57 6.80 11.05
C SER A 199 14.35 5.91 10.76
N PRO A 200 14.39 4.64 11.20
CA PRO A 200 13.22 3.76 11.18
C PRO A 200 12.14 4.18 12.19
N LYS A 201 12.44 5.07 13.15
CA LYS A 201 11.46 5.51 14.16
C LYS A 201 10.30 6.33 13.57
N LEU A 202 10.52 6.99 12.43
CA LEU A 202 9.47 7.70 11.68
C LEU A 202 8.95 6.89 10.49
N ASP A 203 9.31 5.61 10.34
CA ASP A 203 8.74 4.73 9.32
C ASP A 203 7.30 4.33 9.68
N ALA A 204 6.39 5.29 9.54
CA ALA A 204 4.98 4.99 9.43
C ALA A 204 4.79 3.99 8.28
N LYS A 205 4.13 2.88 8.58
CA LYS A 205 3.84 1.88 7.56
C LYS A 205 2.80 2.45 6.58
N PRO A 206 2.84 2.00 5.31
CA PRO A 206 1.85 2.36 4.28
C PRO A 206 0.41 2.36 4.81
N TRP A 207 0.06 1.30 5.53
CA TRP A 207 -1.29 1.01 6.00
C TRP A 207 -1.64 1.62 7.36
N ASP A 208 -0.76 2.39 8.00
CA ASP A 208 -1.05 2.99 9.29
C ASP A 208 -2.11 4.09 9.19
N ILE A 209 -2.84 4.31 10.30
CA ILE A 209 -3.75 5.45 10.47
C ILE A 209 -3.17 6.38 11.55
N PRO A 210 -2.23 7.27 11.20
CA PRO A 210 -1.57 8.13 12.16
C PRO A 210 -2.53 9.15 12.79
N SER A 211 -2.21 9.54 14.02
CA SER A 211 -2.73 10.71 14.71
C SER A 211 -2.36 12.02 14.00
N ARG A 212 -2.93 13.14 14.45
CA ARG A 212 -2.58 14.45 13.84
C ARG A 212 -1.15 14.85 14.16
N GLU A 213 -0.70 14.49 15.36
CA GLU A 213 0.62 14.79 15.89
C GLU A 213 1.70 14.01 15.11
N GLU A 214 1.45 12.74 14.82
CA GLU A 214 2.33 11.91 13.98
C GLU A 214 2.40 12.44 12.54
N VAL A 215 1.28 12.86 11.95
CA VAL A 215 1.29 13.47 10.61
C VAL A 215 2.08 14.78 10.61
N ARG A 216 1.91 15.64 11.62
CA ARG A 216 2.69 16.88 11.74
C ARG A 216 4.17 16.60 11.89
N ALA A 217 4.55 15.61 12.69
CA ALA A 217 5.95 15.21 12.84
C ALA A 217 6.55 14.73 11.50
N LEU A 218 5.77 13.98 10.70
CA LEU A 218 6.19 13.58 9.35
C LEU A 218 6.32 14.79 8.42
N GLU A 219 5.35 15.70 8.39
CA GLU A 219 5.42 16.93 7.57
C GLU A 219 6.64 17.78 7.92
N LYS A 220 6.94 17.91 9.21
CA LYS A 220 8.14 18.59 9.70
C LYS A 220 9.43 17.94 9.19
N ALA A 221 9.52 16.62 9.29
CA ALA A 221 10.70 15.87 8.87
C ALA A 221 11.02 16.05 7.38
N VAL A 222 10.00 16.28 6.54
CA VAL A 222 10.15 16.54 5.10
C VAL A 222 10.10 18.03 4.75
N GLY A 223 10.15 18.93 5.74
CA GLY A 223 10.16 20.38 5.52
C GLY A 223 8.87 20.97 4.96
N MET A 224 7.75 20.23 5.01
CA MET A 224 6.48 20.64 4.40
C MET A 224 5.59 21.51 5.30
N GLU A 225 6.08 21.95 6.47
CA GLU A 225 5.34 22.85 7.36
C GLU A 225 4.92 24.13 6.61
N ASP A 226 3.63 24.47 6.67
CA ASP A 226 3.02 25.72 6.17
C ASP A 226 3.20 26.05 4.67
N HIS A 227 3.62 25.10 3.83
CA HIS A 227 3.93 25.40 2.43
C HIS A 227 2.64 25.61 1.56
N PRO A 228 2.38 26.84 1.05
CA PRO A 228 1.08 27.23 0.52
C PRO A 228 0.74 26.68 -0.87
N CYS A 229 1.69 26.08 -1.59
CA CYS A 229 1.46 25.59 -2.96
C CYS A 229 0.80 24.20 -3.06
N TYR A 230 0.56 23.49 -1.95
CA TYR A 230 0.10 22.10 -1.97
C TYR A 230 -1.40 21.92 -1.73
N THR A 231 -2.23 22.67 -2.46
CA THR A 231 -3.67 22.37 -2.57
C THR A 231 -3.88 21.17 -3.49
N ASN A 232 -3.50 19.98 -3.05
CA ASN A 232 -3.90 18.75 -3.73
C ASN A 232 -5.43 18.68 -3.69
N THR A 233 -6.08 18.86 -4.84
CA THR A 233 -7.54 18.79 -4.96
C THR A 233 -8.06 17.37 -4.83
N MET A 234 -7.19 16.35 -4.95
CA MET A 234 -7.56 14.95 -4.78
C MET A 234 -7.58 14.59 -3.29
N LYS A 235 -8.79 14.46 -2.78
CA LYS A 235 -9.09 13.95 -1.45
C LYS A 235 -8.67 12.48 -1.35
N ARG A 236 -7.96 12.12 -0.29
CA ARG A 236 -7.59 10.73 0.02
C ARG A 236 -8.31 10.19 1.25
N SER A 237 -8.46 8.88 1.31
CA SER A 237 -9.02 8.14 2.43
C SER A 237 -7.98 7.23 3.08
N PHE A 238 -8.17 6.90 4.35
CA PHE A 238 -7.54 5.70 4.90
C PHE A 238 -8.28 4.48 4.36
N SER A 239 -7.52 3.49 3.91
CA SER A 239 -8.07 2.31 3.26
C SER A 239 -8.89 1.43 4.22
N ALA A 240 -9.76 0.58 3.66
CA ALA A 240 -10.44 -0.48 4.40
C ALA A 240 -9.43 -1.44 5.05
N ALA A 241 -8.33 -1.76 4.37
CA ALA A 241 -7.24 -2.56 4.93
C ALA A 241 -6.63 -1.90 6.18
N SER A 242 -6.35 -0.59 6.14
CA SER A 242 -5.84 0.18 7.28
C SER A 242 -6.80 0.13 8.48
N GLN A 243 -8.10 0.30 8.20
CA GLN A 243 -9.15 0.24 9.24
C GLN A 243 -9.23 -1.16 9.85
N CYS A 244 -9.12 -2.20 9.01
CA CYS A 244 -9.08 -3.59 9.42
C CYS A 244 -7.86 -3.89 10.30
N ILE A 245 -6.67 -3.48 9.88
CA ILE A 245 -5.43 -3.67 10.65
C ILE A 245 -5.52 -2.99 12.02
N ARG A 246 -6.01 -1.75 12.07
CA ARG A 246 -6.23 -1.04 13.34
C ARG A 246 -7.23 -1.78 14.24
N PHE A 247 -8.32 -2.28 13.66
CA PHE A 247 -9.31 -3.07 14.40
C PHE A 247 -8.71 -4.36 14.94
N LEU A 248 -8.00 -5.13 14.12
CA LEU A 248 -7.35 -6.39 14.54
C LEU A 248 -6.33 -6.12 15.65
N ASN A 249 -5.51 -5.09 15.54
CA ASN A 249 -4.56 -4.68 16.59
C ASN A 249 -5.25 -4.35 17.93
N SER A 250 -6.50 -3.87 17.90
CA SER A 250 -7.27 -3.59 19.12
C SER A 250 -7.87 -4.83 19.78
N LEU A 251 -7.89 -5.97 19.08
CA LEU A 251 -8.48 -7.20 19.59
C LEU A 251 -7.44 -8.07 20.31
N PRO A 252 -7.83 -8.80 21.37
CA PRO A 252 -7.00 -9.86 21.92
C PRO A 252 -6.86 -11.02 20.93
N LYS A 253 -5.73 -11.73 21.01
CA LYS A 253 -5.36 -12.84 20.10
C LYS A 253 -6.49 -13.85 19.85
N PHE A 254 -7.15 -14.35 20.90
CA PHE A 254 -8.21 -15.36 20.74
C PHE A 254 -9.38 -14.89 19.85
N LYS A 255 -9.68 -13.58 19.81
CA LYS A 255 -10.73 -13.03 18.91
C LYS A 255 -10.26 -12.95 17.47
N ARG A 256 -8.97 -12.66 17.26
CA ARG A 256 -8.37 -12.66 15.91
C ARG A 256 -8.32 -14.08 15.34
N GLU A 257 -7.96 -15.06 16.17
CA GLU A 257 -7.97 -16.49 15.83
C GLU A 257 -9.39 -17.04 15.58
N SER A 258 -10.43 -16.39 16.14
CA SER A 258 -11.82 -16.78 15.89
C SER A 258 -12.41 -16.17 14.60
N ALA A 259 -11.84 -15.09 14.07
CA ALA A 259 -12.32 -14.50 12.82
C ALA A 259 -12.22 -15.50 11.66
N ARG A 260 -13.19 -15.50 10.74
CA ARG A 260 -13.17 -16.39 9.58
C ARG A 260 -13.16 -15.66 8.25
N ARG A 261 -13.81 -14.50 8.19
CA ARG A 261 -13.97 -13.76 6.93
C ARG A 261 -13.88 -12.25 7.17
N LEU A 262 -12.99 -11.59 6.44
CA LEU A 262 -12.82 -10.14 6.42
C LEU A 262 -13.08 -9.66 4.99
N ILE A 263 -13.91 -8.64 4.84
CA ILE A 263 -14.30 -8.09 3.55
C ILE A 263 -13.88 -6.62 3.55
N LEU A 264 -12.96 -6.23 2.67
CA LEU A 264 -12.37 -4.90 2.60
C LEU A 264 -12.91 -4.18 1.37
N TRP A 265 -13.59 -3.05 1.55
CA TRP A 265 -14.15 -2.23 0.48
C TRP A 265 -13.43 -0.90 0.36
N ASP A 266 -12.56 -0.83 -0.65
CA ASP A 266 -11.62 0.25 -0.88
C ASP A 266 -12.00 1.04 -2.16
N GLN A 267 -13.03 1.89 -2.03
CA GLN A 267 -13.66 2.58 -3.15
C GLN A 267 -13.03 3.93 -3.51
N TYR A 268 -12.22 4.51 -2.63
CA TYR A 268 -11.61 5.83 -2.83
C TYR A 268 -10.09 5.76 -2.90
N ILE A 269 -9.47 6.85 -3.38
CA ILE A 269 -8.00 6.98 -3.45
C ILE A 269 -7.41 6.79 -2.05
N GLY A 270 -6.70 5.69 -1.84
CA GLY A 270 -6.04 5.41 -0.57
C GLY A 270 -4.80 6.29 -0.32
N ALA A 271 -4.56 6.60 0.94
CA ALA A 271 -3.30 7.18 1.42
C ALA A 271 -2.23 6.10 1.62
N GLY A 272 -0.95 6.49 1.49
CA GLY A 272 0.18 5.67 1.96
C GLY A 272 0.62 4.55 1.01
N SER A 273 0.28 4.58 -0.28
CA SER A 273 0.53 3.48 -1.24
C SER A 273 -0.37 2.26 -0.99
N ALA A 274 -1.68 2.47 -1.21
CA ALA A 274 -2.76 1.53 -0.90
C ALA A 274 -2.59 0.10 -1.45
N SER A 275 -1.92 -0.06 -2.59
CA SER A 275 -1.62 -1.36 -3.19
C SER A 275 -0.83 -2.28 -2.25
N SER A 276 0.04 -1.71 -1.41
CA SER A 276 0.90 -2.46 -0.49
C SER A 276 0.21 -2.84 0.83
N HIS A 277 -1.02 -2.38 1.07
CA HIS A 277 -1.68 -2.55 2.38
C HIS A 277 -1.99 -4.00 2.73
N VAL A 278 -2.05 -4.87 1.71
CA VAL A 278 -2.17 -6.32 1.89
C VAL A 278 -1.02 -6.89 2.74
N LEU A 279 0.19 -6.31 2.68
CA LEU A 279 1.33 -6.73 3.48
C LEU A 279 1.07 -6.56 4.98
N GLY A 280 0.30 -5.54 5.37
CA GLY A 280 -0.10 -5.34 6.76
C GLY A 280 -1.07 -6.39 7.30
N LEU A 281 -1.69 -7.19 6.44
CA LEU A 281 -2.61 -8.27 6.82
C LEU A 281 -1.91 -9.62 7.00
N VAL A 282 -0.70 -9.79 6.47
CA VAL A 282 0.07 -11.05 6.51
C VAL A 282 0.21 -11.60 7.93
N PRO A 283 0.60 -10.81 8.96
CA PRO A 283 0.76 -11.35 10.31
C PRO A 283 -0.53 -11.96 10.89
N PHE A 284 -1.69 -11.43 10.53
CA PHE A 284 -2.98 -11.92 11.03
C PHE A 284 -3.44 -13.19 10.31
N ALA A 285 -3.12 -13.32 9.02
CA ALA A 285 -3.39 -14.54 8.27
C ALA A 285 -2.45 -15.69 8.69
N LEU A 286 -1.20 -15.38 9.05
CA LEU A 286 -0.28 -16.34 9.66
C LEU A 286 -0.75 -16.79 11.06
N GLU A 287 -1.23 -15.85 11.88
CA GLU A 287 -1.81 -16.16 13.20
C GLU A 287 -3.07 -17.02 13.09
N ASN A 288 -3.87 -16.81 12.03
CA ASN A 288 -5.12 -17.52 11.81
C ASN A 288 -5.20 -18.08 10.37
N PRO A 289 -4.69 -19.30 10.12
CA PRO A 289 -4.71 -19.92 8.80
C PRO A 289 -6.11 -20.19 8.22
N ARG A 290 -7.17 -20.06 9.03
CA ARG A 290 -8.57 -20.20 8.60
C ARG A 290 -9.21 -18.86 8.22
N LEU A 291 -8.47 -17.76 8.33
CA LEU A 291 -8.91 -16.43 7.94
C LEU A 291 -8.97 -16.34 6.41
N ARG A 292 -10.11 -15.89 5.89
CA ARG A 292 -10.29 -15.52 4.49
C ARG A 292 -10.46 -14.00 4.39
N ILE A 293 -9.77 -13.38 3.44
CA ILE A 293 -9.76 -11.94 3.22
C ILE A 293 -10.18 -11.69 1.78
N GLU A 294 -11.25 -10.92 1.61
CA GLU A 294 -11.74 -10.46 0.31
C GLU A 294 -11.48 -8.97 0.20
N HIS A 295 -10.68 -8.55 -0.77
CA HIS A 295 -10.29 -7.16 -0.97
C HIS A 295 -10.91 -6.60 -2.24
N HIS A 296 -12.03 -5.88 -2.09
CA HIS A 296 -12.70 -5.18 -3.16
C HIS A 296 -12.12 -3.78 -3.33
N VAL A 297 -11.47 -3.55 -4.46
CA VAL A 297 -10.77 -2.30 -4.78
C VAL A 297 -11.47 -1.62 -5.95
N GLY A 298 -11.85 -0.34 -5.78
CA GLY A 298 -12.47 0.46 -6.84
C GLY A 298 -11.51 0.71 -8.00
N LEU A 299 -11.81 0.19 -9.18
CA LEU A 299 -10.96 0.27 -10.37
C LEU A 299 -10.66 1.72 -10.77
N TRP A 300 -11.69 2.57 -10.86
CA TRP A 300 -11.51 3.95 -11.33
C TRP A 300 -10.82 4.82 -10.30
N TRP A 301 -11.38 4.88 -9.10
CA TRP A 301 -10.97 5.85 -8.10
C TRP A 301 -9.73 5.40 -7.34
N ASN A 302 -9.60 4.12 -7.01
CA ASN A 302 -8.48 3.66 -6.21
C ASN A 302 -7.29 3.21 -7.08
N VAL A 303 -7.53 2.38 -8.10
CA VAL A 303 -6.46 1.86 -8.93
C VAL A 303 -5.97 2.88 -9.95
N LEU A 304 -6.83 3.31 -10.87
CA LEU A 304 -6.42 4.15 -11.99
C LEU A 304 -6.14 5.59 -11.55
N ALA A 305 -7.10 6.27 -10.90
CA ALA A 305 -6.87 7.62 -10.42
C ALA A 305 -5.79 7.68 -9.31
N GLY A 306 -5.70 6.65 -8.45
CA GLY A 306 -4.68 6.55 -7.41
C GLY A 306 -3.26 6.37 -7.95
N SER A 307 -3.11 5.74 -9.12
CA SER A 307 -1.83 5.61 -9.85
C SER A 307 -1.39 6.88 -10.56
N SER A 308 -2.25 7.90 -10.65
CA SER A 308 -1.91 9.13 -11.38
C SER A 308 -0.68 9.78 -10.75
N LYS A 309 0.42 9.81 -11.54
CA LYS A 309 1.77 10.29 -11.14
C LYS A 309 1.84 11.81 -10.89
N CYS A 310 0.72 12.44 -10.57
CA CYS A 310 0.62 13.84 -10.19
C CYS A 310 1.06 14.06 -8.73
N THR A 311 2.30 13.67 -8.42
CA THR A 311 3.06 14.29 -7.34
C THR A 311 3.67 15.55 -7.94
N GLY A 312 3.20 16.71 -7.49
CA GLY A 312 3.43 18.01 -8.13
C GLY A 312 4.86 18.55 -8.01
N PHE A 313 5.86 17.82 -8.49
CA PHE A 313 7.26 18.20 -8.36
C PHE A 313 8.13 17.88 -9.58
N ARG A 314 7.61 18.09 -10.79
CA ARG A 314 8.50 18.18 -11.96
C ARG A 314 8.72 19.63 -12.38
N HIS A 315 9.90 20.12 -11.99
CA HIS A 315 10.61 21.32 -12.46
C HIS A 315 10.27 22.65 -11.79
N TYR A 316 10.92 22.90 -10.65
CA TYR A 316 11.13 24.25 -10.13
C TYR A 316 12.26 24.94 -10.91
N THR A 317 11.95 25.43 -12.09
CA THR A 317 12.62 26.60 -12.68
C THR A 317 11.58 27.70 -12.85
N ASP A 318 11.37 28.42 -11.76
CA ASP A 318 11.00 29.84 -11.59
C ASP A 318 10.10 30.63 -12.59
N ARG A 319 9.21 30.02 -13.39
CA ARG A 319 8.16 30.80 -14.11
C ARG A 319 6.72 30.29 -14.02
N VAL A 320 6.46 29.19 -13.32
CA VAL A 320 5.12 28.55 -13.33
C VAL A 320 4.42 28.61 -11.97
N LYS A 321 4.79 29.56 -11.10
CA LYS A 321 4.10 29.85 -9.81
C LYS A 321 2.60 30.24 -9.95
N ARG A 322 1.99 30.20 -11.15
CA ARG A 322 0.57 30.56 -11.39
C ARG A 322 -0.26 29.57 -12.20
N LEU A 323 0.31 28.50 -12.76
CA LEU A 323 -0.50 27.46 -13.38
C LEU A 323 -0.78 26.40 -12.32
N ARG A 324 -1.91 26.57 -11.60
CA ARG A 324 -2.71 25.45 -11.08
C ARG A 324 -2.52 24.30 -12.04
N CYS A 325 -1.95 23.17 -11.62
CA CYS A 325 -1.54 22.14 -12.57
C CYS A 325 -2.74 21.65 -13.40
N ASN A 326 -2.94 22.27 -14.56
CA ASN A 326 -4.03 21.95 -15.48
C ASN A 326 -3.82 20.56 -16.04
N ALA A 327 -2.58 20.06 -16.08
CA ALA A 327 -2.29 18.66 -16.36
C ALA A 327 -2.79 17.71 -15.25
N CYS A 328 -2.77 18.09 -13.97
CA CYS A 328 -3.37 17.27 -12.91
C CYS A 328 -4.89 17.38 -12.87
N ARG A 329 -5.48 18.53 -13.21
CA ARG A 329 -6.93 18.67 -13.39
C ARG A 329 -7.44 17.99 -14.65
N ALA A 330 -6.71 18.07 -15.76
CA ALA A 330 -7.04 17.42 -17.02
C ALA A 330 -6.67 15.94 -17.00
N ALA A 331 -5.67 15.51 -16.25
CA ALA A 331 -5.46 14.11 -15.92
C ALA A 331 -6.64 13.65 -15.06
N ALA A 332 -6.93 14.25 -13.90
CA ALA A 332 -8.06 13.83 -13.07
C ALA A 332 -9.42 13.88 -13.82
N ALA A 333 -9.67 14.89 -14.64
CA ALA A 333 -10.86 15.00 -15.48
C ALA A 333 -10.83 14.07 -16.71
N GLY A 334 -9.64 13.75 -17.22
CA GLY A 334 -9.41 12.82 -18.34
C GLY A 334 -9.42 11.36 -17.91
N TRP A 335 -9.01 11.03 -16.68
CA TRP A 335 -9.20 9.74 -16.01
C TRP A 335 -10.68 9.47 -15.71
N LEU A 336 -11.45 10.55 -15.54
CA LEU A 336 -12.92 10.51 -15.41
C LEU A 336 -13.64 10.48 -16.76
N SER A 337 -12.91 10.59 -17.87
CA SER A 337 -13.42 10.29 -19.20
C SER A 337 -12.87 8.93 -19.62
N GLU A 338 -13.72 8.03 -20.11
CA GLU A 338 -13.36 6.66 -20.50
C GLU A 338 -12.27 6.58 -21.60
N ASP A 339 -11.89 7.72 -22.20
CA ASP A 339 -11.06 7.80 -23.40
C ASP A 339 -9.62 8.32 -23.25
N CYS A 340 -9.19 8.84 -22.10
CA CYS A 340 -7.91 9.58 -22.04
C CYS A 340 -6.74 8.88 -21.30
N ALA A 341 -6.93 7.71 -20.69
CA ALA A 341 -5.81 7.02 -20.02
C ALA A 341 -4.89 6.32 -21.04
N PRO A 342 -3.58 6.66 -21.11
CA PRO A 342 -2.61 5.93 -21.92
C PRO A 342 -2.58 4.45 -21.52
N ARG A 343 -2.52 3.56 -22.52
CA ARG A 343 -2.50 2.10 -22.35
C ARG A 343 -1.53 1.62 -21.27
N TRP A 344 -0.28 2.10 -21.31
CA TRP A 344 0.77 1.71 -20.37
C TRP A 344 0.43 2.06 -18.92
N GLN A 345 -0.30 3.16 -18.67
CA GLN A 345 -0.67 3.54 -17.31
C GLN A 345 -1.74 2.63 -16.73
N VAL A 346 -2.67 2.15 -17.55
CA VAL A 346 -3.70 1.18 -17.12
C VAL A 346 -3.03 -0.11 -16.65
N SER A 347 -2.12 -0.63 -17.47
CA SER A 347 -1.39 -1.87 -17.18
C SER A 347 -0.48 -1.70 -15.96
N GLU A 348 0.25 -0.59 -15.87
CA GLU A 348 1.09 -0.27 -14.72
C GLU A 348 0.26 -0.19 -13.42
N ALA A 349 -0.85 0.55 -13.43
CA ALA A 349 -1.69 0.76 -12.26
C ALA A 349 -2.20 -0.56 -11.67
N ILE A 350 -2.74 -1.44 -12.51
CA ILE A 350 -3.32 -2.71 -12.06
C ILE A 350 -2.20 -3.71 -11.70
N THR A 351 -1.12 -3.75 -12.46
CA THR A 351 0.02 -4.65 -12.20
C THR A 351 0.64 -4.41 -10.83
N VAL A 352 0.73 -3.15 -10.38
CA VAL A 352 1.24 -2.83 -9.03
C VAL A 352 0.44 -3.53 -7.93
N TRP A 353 -0.90 -3.56 -8.03
CA TRP A 353 -1.74 -4.27 -7.04
C TRP A 353 -1.52 -5.78 -7.08
N ILE A 354 -1.42 -6.36 -8.28
CA ILE A 354 -1.16 -7.80 -8.45
C ILE A 354 0.23 -8.17 -7.89
N GLN A 355 1.24 -7.34 -8.14
CA GLN A 355 2.60 -7.56 -7.65
C GLN A 355 2.69 -7.47 -6.12
N GLU A 356 2.01 -6.50 -5.50
CA GLU A 356 1.96 -6.39 -4.02
C GLU A 356 1.19 -7.58 -3.39
N ALA A 357 0.12 -8.04 -4.04
CA ALA A 357 -0.58 -9.26 -3.60
C ALA A 357 0.33 -10.49 -3.72
N LYS A 358 1.06 -10.64 -4.83
CA LYS A 358 2.05 -11.71 -5.01
C LYS A 358 3.13 -11.65 -3.93
N ARG A 359 3.66 -10.47 -3.63
CA ARG A 359 4.62 -10.27 -2.54
C ARG A 359 4.05 -10.74 -1.20
N ALA A 360 2.79 -10.44 -0.90
CA ALA A 360 2.18 -10.90 0.35
C ALA A 360 2.21 -12.45 0.49
N PHE A 361 2.01 -13.19 -0.60
CA PHE A 361 2.20 -14.65 -0.61
C PHE A 361 3.66 -15.06 -0.38
N GLU A 362 4.61 -14.35 -0.97
CA GLU A 362 6.06 -14.57 -0.74
C GLU A 362 6.45 -14.31 0.72
N GLU A 363 5.78 -13.37 1.41
CA GLU A 363 5.95 -13.07 2.85
C GLU A 363 5.18 -14.05 3.76
N GLY A 364 4.52 -15.07 3.20
CA GLY A 364 3.92 -16.17 3.95
C GLY A 364 2.39 -16.14 4.06
N LEU A 365 1.68 -15.30 3.30
CA LEU A 365 0.22 -15.34 3.24
C LEU A 365 -0.25 -16.76 2.80
N PRO A 366 -1.12 -17.45 3.56
CA PRO A 366 -1.55 -18.80 3.20
C PRO A 366 -2.30 -18.87 1.86
N GLN A 367 -2.13 -19.97 1.12
CA GLN A 367 -2.82 -20.12 -0.16
C GLN A 367 -4.35 -20.09 0.00
N GLY A 368 -5.01 -19.30 -0.84
CA GLY A 368 -6.45 -19.08 -0.82
C GLY A 368 -6.95 -18.25 0.37
N SER A 369 -6.09 -17.72 1.25
CA SER A 369 -6.53 -16.85 2.36
C SER A 369 -6.86 -15.43 1.91
N PHE A 370 -6.49 -15.05 0.70
CA PHE A 370 -6.67 -13.71 0.16
C PHE A 370 -7.12 -13.75 -1.29
N GLU A 371 -8.12 -12.92 -1.59
CA GLU A 371 -8.65 -12.68 -2.93
C GLU A 371 -8.78 -11.17 -3.13
N ILE A 372 -8.37 -10.67 -4.29
CA ILE A 372 -8.54 -9.28 -4.69
C ILE A 372 -9.55 -9.19 -5.83
N PHE A 373 -10.51 -8.28 -5.69
CA PHE A 373 -11.55 -8.00 -6.66
C PHE A 373 -11.45 -6.56 -7.11
N PHE A 374 -11.22 -6.35 -8.40
CA PHE A 374 -11.27 -5.02 -8.99
C PHE A 374 -12.72 -4.67 -9.32
N SER A 375 -13.38 -3.94 -8.42
CA SER A 375 -14.80 -3.57 -8.54
C SER A 375 -14.99 -2.34 -9.41
N CYS A 376 -16.07 -2.33 -10.19
CA CYS A 376 -16.51 -1.22 -11.01
C CYS A 376 -18.04 -1.11 -10.94
N ASP A 377 -18.56 0.10 -10.77
CA ASP A 377 -20.01 0.34 -10.75
C ASP A 377 -20.65 0.18 -12.15
N ASP A 378 -19.86 0.35 -13.23
CA ASP A 378 -20.30 0.15 -14.61
C ASP A 378 -19.45 -0.93 -15.32
N CYS A 379 -20.04 -2.12 -15.48
CA CYS A 379 -19.38 -3.25 -16.15
C CYS A 379 -18.95 -2.92 -17.59
N ASN A 380 -19.68 -2.06 -18.31
CA ASN A 380 -19.35 -1.72 -19.69
C ASN A 380 -18.07 -0.87 -19.75
N ALA A 381 -17.94 0.10 -18.84
CA ALA A 381 -16.75 0.94 -18.75
C ALA A 381 -15.48 0.13 -18.42
N ALA A 382 -15.62 -0.97 -17.65
CA ALA A 382 -14.50 -1.81 -17.25
C ALA A 382 -13.90 -2.66 -18.40
N HIS A 383 -14.63 -2.85 -19.51
CA HIS A 383 -14.16 -3.69 -20.63
C HIS A 383 -12.84 -3.20 -21.23
N LYS A 384 -12.67 -1.88 -21.40
CA LYS A 384 -11.49 -1.32 -22.04
C LYS A 384 -10.21 -1.55 -21.22
N PRO A 385 -10.16 -1.26 -19.89
CA PRO A 385 -9.03 -1.64 -19.05
C PRO A 385 -8.68 -3.13 -19.10
N TRP A 386 -9.68 -4.00 -19.04
CA TRP A 386 -9.44 -5.45 -19.08
C TRP A 386 -8.91 -5.92 -20.42
N ARG A 387 -9.44 -5.39 -21.53
CA ARG A 387 -8.91 -5.68 -22.87
C ARG A 387 -7.45 -5.27 -23.00
N ILE A 388 -7.10 -4.07 -22.52
CA ILE A 388 -5.71 -3.58 -22.51
C ILE A 388 -4.81 -4.57 -21.77
N LEU A 389 -5.19 -4.99 -20.57
CA LEU A 389 -4.41 -5.94 -19.77
C LEU A 389 -4.26 -7.30 -20.45
N LEU A 390 -5.33 -7.85 -21.01
CA LEU A 390 -5.30 -9.15 -21.69
C LEU A 390 -4.39 -9.10 -22.92
N GLU A 391 -4.49 -8.03 -23.71
CA GLU A 391 -3.63 -7.82 -24.87
C GLU A 391 -2.16 -7.61 -24.47
N ASP A 392 -1.87 -6.83 -23.40
CA ASP A 392 -0.50 -6.65 -22.90
C ASP A 392 0.09 -7.95 -22.35
N ALA A 393 -0.72 -8.75 -21.63
CA ALA A 393 -0.31 -10.07 -21.17
C ALA A 393 -0.02 -11.03 -22.33
N ALA A 394 -0.83 -10.98 -23.39
CA ALA A 394 -0.61 -11.79 -24.59
C ALA A 394 0.70 -11.39 -25.30
N TRP A 395 0.97 -10.09 -25.44
CA TRP A 395 2.23 -9.60 -25.99
C TRP A 395 3.44 -9.98 -25.14
N GLN A 396 3.34 -9.85 -23.82
CA GLN A 396 4.39 -10.27 -22.90
C GLN A 396 4.67 -11.77 -23.01
N HIS A 397 3.63 -12.60 -23.08
CA HIS A 397 3.77 -14.05 -23.26
C HIS A 397 4.41 -14.41 -24.61
N ALA A 398 4.02 -13.71 -25.69
CA ALA A 398 4.62 -13.89 -27.01
C ALA A 398 6.12 -13.54 -26.99
N LEU A 399 6.50 -12.42 -26.36
CA LEU A 399 7.89 -11.99 -26.21
C LEU A 399 8.72 -13.02 -25.43
N GLU A 400 8.21 -13.51 -24.30
CA GLU A 400 8.89 -14.54 -23.49
C GLU A 400 9.06 -15.86 -24.26
N THR A 401 8.07 -16.23 -25.09
CA THR A 401 8.12 -17.43 -25.92
C THR A 401 9.20 -17.28 -27.00
N CYS A 402 9.25 -16.12 -27.67
CA CYS A 402 10.29 -15.82 -28.66
C CYS A 402 11.69 -15.84 -28.03
N GLN A 403 11.85 -15.25 -26.84
CA GLN A 403 13.13 -15.26 -26.11
C GLN A 403 13.59 -16.68 -25.76
N LYS A 404 12.68 -17.55 -25.28
CA LYS A 404 12.99 -18.95 -24.98
C LYS A 404 13.35 -19.74 -26.25
N ALA A 405 12.58 -19.56 -27.33
CA ALA A 405 12.84 -20.22 -28.61
C ALA A 405 14.22 -19.82 -29.17
N TRP A 406 14.58 -18.54 -29.05
CA TRP A 406 15.89 -18.04 -29.46
C TRP A 406 17.02 -18.61 -28.58
N ALA A 407 16.88 -18.61 -27.25
CA ALA A 407 17.87 -19.20 -26.35
C ALA A 407 18.12 -20.70 -26.60
N CYS A 408 17.12 -21.43 -27.12
CA CYS A 408 17.27 -22.83 -27.52
C CYS A 408 17.88 -23.00 -28.92
N ALA A 409 17.74 -22.01 -29.81
CA ALA A 409 18.27 -22.05 -31.17
C ALA A 409 19.76 -21.66 -31.23
N ASP A 410 20.16 -20.68 -30.42
CA ASP A 410 21.55 -20.25 -30.32
C ASP A 410 22.23 -20.95 -29.15
N GLY A 411 22.93 -22.05 -29.42
CA GLY A 411 23.84 -22.71 -28.49
C GLY A 411 25.05 -21.85 -28.11
N GLY A 412 24.84 -20.68 -27.51
CA GLY A 412 25.88 -19.86 -26.88
C GLY A 412 26.48 -18.73 -27.73
N SER A 413 25.69 -17.76 -28.19
CA SER A 413 26.26 -16.43 -28.47
C SER A 413 25.35 -15.31 -27.99
N GLU A 414 25.77 -14.66 -26.90
CA GLU A 414 25.24 -13.38 -26.44
C GLU A 414 25.49 -12.28 -27.48
N SER A 415 24.46 -11.89 -28.23
CA SER A 415 24.28 -10.48 -28.58
C SER A 415 22.88 -10.20 -29.08
N MET A 416 22.00 -9.70 -28.20
CA MET A 416 21.23 -8.51 -28.56
C MET A 416 20.86 -7.70 -27.31
N LEU A 417 21.71 -6.72 -27.00
CA LEU A 417 21.31 -5.49 -26.34
C LEU A 417 20.25 -4.81 -27.22
N LEU A 418 18.99 -4.86 -26.81
CA LEU A 418 18.02 -3.84 -27.19
C LEU A 418 18.26 -2.63 -26.28
N LYS A 419 18.82 -1.58 -26.89
CA LYS A 419 18.95 -0.24 -26.29
C LYS A 419 17.58 0.36 -25.98
#